data_AF-A0A838JMM7-F1
#
_entry.id   AF-A0A838JMM7-F1
#
_cell.length_a   1.000
_cell.length_b   1.000
_cell.length_c   1.000
_cell.angle_alpha   90.00
_cell.angle_beta   90.00
_cell.angle_gamma   90.00
#
_symmetry.space_group_name_H-M   'P 1'
#
loop_
_entity.id
_entity.type
_entity.pdbx_description
1 polymer ?
#
loop_
_entity_poly.entity_id
_entity_poly.type
_entity_poly.pdbx_seq_one_letter_code
_entity_poly.pdbx_strand_id
1 'polypeptide(L)'
;MHNTHFSTGEEELKRIAREVLGHAKRLGAGSAEAEVSSGIGQEVTVRKGAVETIEYNRDKGLSVTVYFGHQRGSASSSDLSAQAIADT
;
A
#
# COMPACT_ATOMS: atom_id res chain seq x y z
N MET A 1 -1.82 -15.69 23.65
CA MET A 1 -1.39 -14.30 23.41
C MET A 1 -1.24 -14.14 21.90
N HIS A 2 -2.32 -13.79 21.20
CA HIS A 2 -2.31 -13.53 19.76
C HIS A 2 -2.13 -12.02 19.62
N ASN A 3 -0.90 -11.56 19.35
CA ASN A 3 -0.61 -10.15 19.23
C ASN A 3 -0.99 -9.71 17.81
N THR A 4 -2.21 -9.20 17.66
CA THR A 4 -2.73 -8.67 16.41
C THR A 4 -2.03 -7.35 16.07
N HIS A 5 -0.81 -7.42 15.54
CA HIS A 5 -0.11 -6.25 15.02
C HIS A 5 -0.60 -5.92 13.62
N PHE A 6 -1.80 -5.37 13.48
CA PHE A 6 -2.13 -4.64 12.24
C PHE A 6 -1.20 -3.42 12.17
N SER A 7 -0.29 -3.44 11.21
CA SER A 7 0.80 -2.48 11.05
C SER A 7 0.34 -1.10 10.56
N THR A 8 -0.88 -1.01 10.00
CA THR A 8 -1.58 0.21 9.58
C THR A 8 -3.08 -0.01 9.77
N GLY A 9 -3.80 0.90 10.42
CA GLY A 9 -5.24 0.78 10.64
C GLY A 9 -6.04 1.04 9.36
N GLU A 10 -7.21 0.41 9.22
CA GLU A 10 -8.13 0.60 8.08
C GLU A 10 -8.42 2.08 7.79
N GLU A 11 -8.63 2.88 8.85
CA GLU A 11 -8.89 4.32 8.74
C GLU A 11 -7.71 5.09 8.15
N GLU A 12 -6.48 4.67 8.42
CA GLU A 12 -5.27 5.27 7.86
C GLU A 12 -5.15 4.93 6.36
N LEU A 13 -5.43 3.68 5.96
CA LEU A 13 -5.45 3.29 4.55
C LEU A 13 -6.53 4.07 3.77
N LYS A 14 -7.73 4.23 4.35
CA LYS A 14 -8.80 5.08 3.79
C LYS A 14 -8.40 6.55 3.70
N ARG A 15 -7.62 7.06 4.66
CA ARG A 15 -7.11 8.43 4.65
C ARG A 15 -6.14 8.63 3.49
N ILE A 16 -5.18 7.72 3.33
CA ILE A 16 -4.19 7.75 2.25
C ILE A 16 -4.88 7.66 0.88
N ALA A 17 -5.81 6.72 0.70
CA ALA A 17 -6.56 6.58 -0.55
C ALA A 17 -7.31 7.87 -0.93
N ARG A 18 -7.97 8.52 0.05
CA ARG A 18 -8.65 9.81 -0.15
C ARG A 18 -7.68 10.93 -0.49
N GLU A 19 -6.51 10.97 0.16
CA GLU A 19 -5.49 11.98 -0.08
C GLU A 19 -4.95 11.90 -1.52
N VAL A 20 -4.61 10.69 -1.97
CA VAL A 20 -4.11 10.41 -3.34
C VAL A 20 -5.16 10.80 -4.39
N LEU A 21 -6.40 10.32 -4.23
CA LEU A 21 -7.49 10.67 -5.16
C LEU A 21 -7.75 12.18 -5.19
N GLY A 22 -7.72 12.83 -4.00
CA GLY A 22 -7.83 14.27 -3.88
C GLY A 22 -6.69 15.01 -4.56
N HIS A 23 -5.46 14.48 -4.47
CA HIS A 23 -4.28 15.04 -5.11
C HIS A 23 -4.37 14.94 -6.65
N ALA A 24 -4.67 13.75 -7.17
CA ALA A 24 -4.88 13.52 -8.60
C ALA A 24 -5.95 14.46 -9.19
N LYS A 25 -7.07 14.65 -8.48
CA LYS A 25 -8.11 15.60 -8.88
C LYS A 25 -7.61 17.05 -8.89
N ARG A 26 -6.82 17.47 -7.90
CA ARG A 26 -6.23 18.83 -7.88
C ARG A 26 -5.23 19.04 -9.03
N LEU A 27 -4.54 18.00 -9.45
CA LEU A 27 -3.63 18.01 -10.61
C LEU A 27 -4.35 17.92 -11.98
N GLY A 28 -5.68 17.82 -11.98
CA GLY A 28 -6.51 17.93 -13.18
C GLY A 28 -6.94 16.59 -13.80
N ALA A 29 -6.70 15.46 -13.14
CA ALA A 29 -7.19 14.18 -13.62
C ALA A 29 -8.72 14.19 -13.70
N GLY A 30 -9.28 13.69 -14.82
CA GLY A 30 -10.72 13.57 -15.01
C GLY A 30 -11.33 12.47 -14.16
N SER A 31 -10.62 11.35 -14.01
CA SER A 31 -10.91 10.30 -13.04
C SER A 31 -9.61 9.69 -12.52
N ALA A 32 -9.69 9.00 -11.38
CA ALA A 32 -8.56 8.29 -10.79
C ALA A 32 -9.04 7.10 -9.95
N GLU A 33 -8.20 6.08 -9.87
CA GLU A 33 -8.36 4.90 -9.03
C GLU A 33 -7.11 4.77 -8.15
N ALA A 34 -7.30 4.43 -6.87
CA ALA A 34 -6.20 4.24 -5.92
C ALA A 34 -6.40 2.94 -5.15
N GLU A 35 -5.33 2.16 -5.03
CA GLU A 35 -5.23 0.96 -4.21
C GLU A 35 -4.19 1.20 -3.11
N VAL A 36 -4.54 0.91 -1.86
CA VAL A 36 -3.61 0.97 -0.73
C VAL A 36 -3.70 -0.33 0.05
N SER A 37 -2.56 -0.96 0.31
CA SER A 37 -2.47 -2.25 0.99
C SER A 37 -1.44 -2.22 2.11
N SER A 38 -1.66 -3.07 3.11
CA SER A 38 -0.72 -3.32 4.20
C SER A 38 -0.90 -4.76 4.67
N GLY A 39 0.17 -5.54 4.64
CA GLY A 39 0.18 -6.95 5.02
C GLY A 39 1.23 -7.24 6.08
N ILE A 40 0.94 -8.26 6.89
CA ILE A 40 1.92 -8.91 7.75
C ILE A 40 1.80 -10.43 7.58
N GLY A 41 2.94 -11.10 7.56
CA GLY A 41 3.02 -12.55 7.39
C GLY A 41 4.13 -13.15 8.25
N GLN A 42 3.97 -14.42 8.58
CA GLN A 42 5.03 -15.21 9.20
C GLN A 42 5.11 -16.55 8.50
N GLU A 43 6.31 -16.93 8.06
CA GLU A 43 6.59 -18.21 7.43
C GLU A 43 7.60 -18.99 8.27
N VAL A 44 7.39 -20.29 8.43
CA VAL A 44 8.29 -21.18 9.16
C VAL A 44 8.59 -22.40 8.30
N THR A 45 9.86 -22.62 7.99
CA THR A 45 10.32 -23.81 7.28
C THR A 45 10.98 -24.79 8.26
N VAL A 46 10.68 -26.07 8.08
CA VAL A 46 11.25 -27.17 8.87
C VAL A 46 11.91 -28.20 7.98
N ARG A 47 13.02 -28.76 8.44
CA ARG A 47 13.74 -29.83 7.74
C ARG A 47 14.31 -30.83 8.73
N LYS A 48 14.06 -32.12 8.48
CA LYS A 48 14.46 -33.21 9.37
C LYS A 48 14.02 -33.02 10.83
N GLY A 49 12.83 -32.45 11.04
CA GLY A 49 12.26 -32.23 12.38
C GLY A 49 12.82 -31.04 13.15
N ALA A 50 13.72 -30.26 12.56
CA ALA A 50 14.23 -29.02 13.13
C ALA A 50 13.71 -27.81 12.33
N VAL A 51 13.48 -26.69 13.02
CA VAL A 51 13.20 -25.40 12.38
C VAL A 51 14.46 -24.97 11.63
N GLU A 52 14.29 -24.64 10.36
CA GLU A 52 15.37 -24.17 9.50
C GLU A 52 15.31 -22.64 9.34
N THR A 53 14.14 -22.08 9.07
CA THR A 53 13.96 -20.62 8.92
C THR A 53 12.65 -20.15 9.52
N ILE A 54 12.67 -18.95 10.09
CA ILE A 54 11.48 -18.19 10.48
C ILE A 54 11.60 -16.84 9.78
N GLU A 55 10.67 -16.54 8.89
CA GLU A 55 10.59 -15.28 8.16
C GLU A 55 9.38 -14.47 8.64
N TYR A 56 9.57 -13.15 8.75
CA TYR A 56 8.51 -12.19 9.06
C TYR A 56 8.39 -11.22 7.89
N ASN A 57 7.24 -11.23 7.22
CA ASN A 57 6.91 -10.29 6.15
C ASN A 57 6.10 -9.12 6.74
N ARG A 58 6.48 -7.90 6.37
CA ARG A 58 5.67 -6.69 6.58
C ARG A 58 5.76 -5.84 5.32
N ASP A 59 4.67 -5.81 4.57
CA ASP A 59 4.56 -5.03 3.34
C ASP A 59 3.51 -3.92 3.48
N LYS A 60 3.66 -2.92 2.62
CA LYS A 60 2.70 -1.86 2.39
C LYS A 60 2.89 -1.32 0.98
N GLY A 61 1.82 -0.87 0.36
CA GLY A 61 1.86 -0.36 -1.01
C GLY A 61 0.75 0.62 -1.30
N LEU A 62 1.04 1.54 -2.21
CA LEU A 62 0.11 2.44 -2.86
C LEU A 62 0.29 2.26 -4.37
N SER A 63 -0.82 2.19 -5.09
CA SER A 63 -0.87 2.32 -6.55
C SER A 63 -1.97 3.30 -6.92
N VAL A 64 -1.70 4.17 -7.89
CA VAL A 64 -2.68 5.11 -8.43
C VAL A 64 -2.67 5.02 -9.95
N THR A 65 -3.86 5.03 -10.56
CA THR A 65 -4.04 5.24 -11.99
C THR A 65 -4.89 6.48 -12.21
N VAL A 66 -4.40 7.40 -13.02
CA VAL A 66 -5.08 8.64 -13.38
C VAL A 66 -5.49 8.62 -14.85
N TYR A 67 -6.60 9.27 -15.16
CA TYR A 67 -7.16 9.35 -16.51
C TYR A 67 -7.40 10.80 -16.93
N PHE A 68 -6.91 11.15 -18.12
CA PHE A 68 -7.11 12.45 -18.77
C PHE A 68 -7.79 12.20 -20.13
N GLY A 69 -9.12 12.20 -20.14
CA GLY A 69 -9.91 11.82 -21.32
C GLY A 69 -9.65 10.35 -21.68
N HIS A 70 -8.95 10.13 -22.80
CA HIS A 70 -8.57 8.79 -23.27
C HIS A 70 -7.12 8.39 -22.93
N GLN A 71 -6.38 9.24 -22.22
CA GLN A 71 -5.01 8.96 -21.78
C GLN A 71 -5.03 8.46 -20.33
N ARG A 72 -4.14 7.53 -20.00
CA ARG A 72 -3.95 7.04 -18.63
C ARG A 72 -2.49 6.95 -18.24
N GLY A 73 -2.19 7.14 -16.96
CA GLY A 73 -0.88 6.94 -16.36
C GLY A 73 -1.02 6.26 -15.01
N SER A 74 -0.03 5.44 -14.63
CA SER A 74 -0.02 4.74 -13.35
C SER A 74 1.31 4.90 -12.65
N ALA A 75 1.28 5.05 -11.33
CA ALA A 75 2.44 5.11 -10.47
C ALA A 75 2.18 4.30 -9.18
N SER A 76 3.24 3.81 -8.56
CA SER A 76 3.15 3.07 -7.32
C SER A 76 4.34 3.33 -6.40
N SER A 77 4.11 3.21 -5.10
CA SER A 77 5.12 3.42 -4.06
C SER A 77 4.89 2.47 -2.89
N SER A 78 5.98 1.96 -2.31
CA SER A 78 5.97 1.27 -1.01
C SER A 78 6.20 2.22 0.17
N ASP A 79 6.53 3.49 -0.10
CA ASP A 79 6.54 4.53 0.93
C ASP A 79 5.19 5.25 0.97
N LEU A 80 4.54 5.18 2.13
CA LEU A 80 3.24 5.79 2.41
C LEU A 80 3.39 7.09 3.22
N SER A 81 4.59 7.67 3.28
CA SER A 81 4.79 9.01 3.85
C SER A 81 4.06 10.06 3.02
N ALA A 82 3.64 11.15 3.67
CA ALA A 82 2.92 12.23 2.99
C ALA A 82 3.71 12.83 1.80
N GLN A 83 5.04 12.87 1.92
CA GLN A 83 5.92 13.32 0.83
C GLN A 83 5.88 12.35 -0.35
N ALA A 84 6.05 11.05 -0.12
CA ALA A 84 6.00 10.05 -1.17
C ALA A 84 4.63 10.03 -1.88
N ILE A 85 3.54 10.22 -1.13
CA ILE A 85 2.18 10.34 -1.68
C ILE A 85 2.05 11.56 -2.62
N ALA A 86 2.70 12.68 -2.29
CA ALA A 86 2.67 13.87 -3.14
C ALA A 86 3.54 13.73 -4.40
N ASP A 87 4.59 12.91 -4.34
CA ASP A 87 5.53 12.68 -5.45
C ASP A 87 5.09 11.56 -6.40
N THR A 88 4.03 10.81 -6.06
CA THR A 88 3.48 9.67 -6.83
C THR A 88 2.35 10.14 -7.75
#